data_AF-A0A5K0YLS9-F1
#
_entry.id   AF-A0A5K0YLS9-F1
#
_cell.length_a   1.000
_cell.length_b   1.000
_cell.length_c   1.000
_cell.angle_alpha   90.00
_cell.angle_beta   90.00
_cell.angle_gamma   90.00
#
_symmetry.space_group_name_H-M   'P 1'
#
loop_
_entity.id
_entity.type
_entity.pdbx_description
1 polymer ?
#
loop_
_entity_poly.entity_id
_entity_poly.type
_entity_poly.pdbx_seq_one_letter_code
_entity_poly.pdbx_strand_id
1 'polypeptide(L)' 'KCRIGTEEQSEWYFFSHKDKKYPTGTRTNRATTAGFWKATGRDKAIYSKHNLIGMRKTL' A
#
# COMPACT_ATOMS: atom_id res chain seq x y z
N LYS A 1 -7.73 -20.63 18.75
CA LYS A 1 -6.99 -19.66 19.60
C LYS A 1 -5.96 -18.98 18.72
N CYS A 2 -6.14 -17.68 18.44
CA CYS A 2 -5.27 -16.91 17.54
C CYS A 2 -3.93 -16.62 18.25
N ARG A 3 -2.80 -16.98 17.61
CA ARG A 3 -1.43 -16.81 18.15
C ARG A 3 -0.81 -15.46 17.74
N ILE A 4 -1.59 -14.39 17.78
CA ILE A 4 -1.04 -13.03 17.72
C ILE A 4 -0.75 -12.69 19.19
N GLY A 5 0.30 -13.25 19.80
CA GLY A 5 1.68 -12.88 19.55
C GLY A 5 2.00 -11.75 20.52
N THR A 6 2.45 -12.10 21.72
CA THR A 6 2.85 -11.18 22.82
C THR A 6 4.19 -10.51 22.55
N GLU A 7 4.53 -10.29 21.29
CA GLU A 7 5.76 -9.67 20.83
C GLU A 7 5.51 -8.18 20.52
N GLU A 8 6.53 -7.34 20.64
CA GLU A 8 6.43 -5.93 20.24
C GLU A 8 6.10 -5.83 18.74
N GLN A 9 4.97 -5.20 18.43
CA GLN A 9 4.54 -4.97 17.06
C GLN A 9 5.32 -3.79 16.48
N SER A 10 6.16 -4.05 15.47
CA SER A 10 6.92 -3.04 14.73
C SER A 10 6.26 -2.58 13.44
N GLU A 11 5.15 -3.23 13.04
CA GLU A 11 4.45 -2.99 11.78
C GLU A 11 2.95 -2.78 11.98
N TRP A 12 2.38 -1.86 11.21
CA TRP A 12 0.95 -1.55 11.24
C TRP A 12 0.35 -1.61 9.85
N TYR A 13 -0.89 -2.09 9.79
CA TYR A 13 -1.63 -2.31 8.55
C TYR A 13 -2.95 -1.55 8.61
N PHE A 14 -3.28 -0.85 7.52
CA PHE A 14 -4.49 -0.03 7.43
C PHE A 14 -5.16 -0.21 6.06
N PHE A 15 -6.48 -0.18 6.03
CA PHE A 15 -7.23 0.05 4.79
C PHE A 15 -7.42 1.56 4.59
N SER A 16 -7.25 2.03 3.36
CA SER A 16 -7.47 3.44 3.00
C SER A 16 -8.20 3.55 1.67
N HIS A 17 -8.93 4.63 1.49
CA HIS A 17 -9.54 4.95 0.20
C HIS A 17 -8.46 5.30 -0.82
N LYS A 18 -8.64 4.81 -2.05
CA LYS A 18 -7.75 5.13 -3.17
C LYS A 18 -8.12 6.49 -3.76
N ASP A 19 -7.55 7.55 -3.21
CA ASP A 19 -7.73 8.90 -3.74
C ASP A 19 -6.93 9.11 -5.04
N LYS A 20 -7.55 9.71 -6.07
CA LYS A 20 -6.89 10.00 -7.35
C LYS A 20 -6.32 11.41 -7.32
N LYS A 21 -5.06 11.58 -7.73
CA LYS A 21 -4.44 12.90 -7.87
C LYS A 21 -5.13 13.75 -8.93
N TYR A 22 -5.64 13.11 -9.98
CA TYR A 22 -6.36 13.75 -11.09
C TYR A 22 -7.60 12.93 -11.45
N PRO A 23 -8.74 13.57 -11.80
CA PRO A 23 -9.98 12.86 -12.11
C PRO A 23 -9.84 11.79 -13.20
N THR A 24 -9.04 12.07 -14.23
CA THR A 24 -8.85 11.23 -15.41
C THR A 24 -7.62 10.32 -15.35
N GLY A 25 -6.89 10.33 -14.23
CA GLY A 25 -5.61 9.62 -14.09
C GLY A 25 -5.68 8.37 -13.21
N THR A 26 -4.68 7.49 -13.37
CA THR A 26 -4.45 6.33 -12.49
C THR A 26 -3.56 6.65 -11.30
N ARG A 27 -2.93 7.83 -11.29
CA ARG A 27 -2.02 8.28 -10.24
C ARG A 27 -2.79 8.58 -8.96
N THR A 28 -2.44 7.89 -7.87
CA THR A 28 -3.00 8.13 -6.54
C THR A 28 -2.44 9.41 -5.92
N ASN A 29 -3.29 10.14 -5.19
CA ASN A 29 -2.85 11.25 -4.36
C ASN A 29 -2.08 10.72 -3.15
N ARG A 30 -0.90 11.27 -2.88
CA ARG A 30 -0.01 10.87 -1.78
C ARG A 30 0.42 12.05 -0.92
N ALA A 31 -0.26 13.19 -1.07
CA ALA A 31 -0.03 14.36 -0.23
C ALA A 31 -0.68 14.15 1.14
N THR A 32 -0.01 14.64 2.17
CA THR A 32 -0.50 14.78 3.54
C THR A 32 -0.42 16.26 3.94
N THR A 33 -0.97 16.63 5.09
CA THR A 33 -0.89 18.01 5.59
C THR A 33 0.56 18.51 5.72
N ALA A 34 1.50 17.62 6.05
CA ALA A 34 2.89 17.95 6.30
C ALA A 34 3.84 17.65 5.14
N GLY A 35 3.36 17.09 4.02
CA GLY A 35 4.25 16.71 2.91
C GLY A 35 3.64 15.72 1.94
N PHE A 36 4.47 14.80 1.42
CA PHE A 36 4.02 13.76 0.50
C PHE A 36 4.91 12.51 0.57
N TRP A 37 4.33 11.37 0.24
CA TRP A 37 5.06 10.11 0.10
C TRP A 37 5.59 9.94 -1.33
N LYS A 38 6.84 9.49 -1.48
CA LYS A 38 7.53 9.39 -2.78
C LYS A 38 7.84 7.94 -3.12
N ALA A 39 7.11 7.37 -4.08
CA ALA A 39 7.38 6.06 -4.67
C ALA A 39 8.88 5.74 -4.82
N THR A 40 9.30 4.62 -4.23
CA THR A 40 10.67 4.08 -4.34
C THR A 40 10.64 2.71 -4.99
N GLY A 41 11.62 2.45 -5.86
CA GLY A 41 11.76 1.16 -6.56
C GLY A 41 10.67 0.88 -7.60
N ARG A 42 10.60 -0.37 -8.05
CA ARG A 42 9.63 -0.87 -9.03
C ARG A 42 8.50 -1.60 -8.30
N ASP A 43 7.27 -1.41 -8.80
CA ASP A 43 6.10 -2.14 -8.31
C ASP A 43 6.30 -3.65 -8.45
N LYS A 44 5.89 -4.42 -7.43
CA LYS A 44 5.96 -5.88 -7.41
C LYS A 44 4.57 -6.49 -7.63
N ALA A 45 4.44 -7.40 -8.58
CA ALA A 45 3.21 -8.16 -8.77
C ALA A 45 2.96 -9.11 -7.59
N ILE A 46 1.70 -9.21 -7.15
CA ILE A 46 1.25 -10.14 -6.11
C ILE A 46 0.40 -11.22 -6.79
N TYR A 47 0.82 -12.48 -6.65
CA TYR A 47 0.12 -13.63 -7.20
C TYR A 47 -0.51 -14.47 -6.07
N SER A 48 -1.70 -14.99 -6.35
CA SER A 48 -2.28 -16.09 -5.57
C SER A 48 -2.34 -17.31 -6.48
N LYS A 49 -1.61 -18.37 -6.10
CA LYS A 49 -1.30 -19.51 -6.98
C LYS A 49 -0.64 -19.04 -8.28
N HIS A 50 -1.41 -18.90 -9.36
CA HIS A 50 -0.95 -18.45 -10.68
C HIS A 50 -1.71 -17.22 -11.21
N ASN A 51 -2.64 -16.67 -10.42
CA ASN A 51 -3.44 -15.51 -10.82
C ASN A 51 -2.88 -14.22 -10.23
N LEU A 52 -2.72 -13.20 -11.06
CA LEU A 52 -2.36 -11.85 -10.62
C LEU A 52 -3.53 -11.25 -9.83
N ILE A 53 -3.32 -11.01 -8.53
CA ILE A 53 -4.35 -10.48 -7.63
C ILE A 53 -4.14 -9.00 -7.28
N GLY A 54 -2.97 -8.45 -7.57
CA GLY A 54 -2.69 -7.04 -7.32
C GLY A 54 -1.23 -6.65 -7.48
N MET A 55 -0.94 -5.41 -7.11
CA MET A 55 0.40 -4.82 -7.17
C MET A 55 0.78 -4.25 -5.80
N ARG A 56 2.00 -4.53 -5.34
CA ARG A 56 2.62 -3.89 -4.18
C ARG A 56 3.52 -2.75 -4.64
N LYS A 57 3.25 -1.54 -4.15
CA LYS A 57 4.07 -0.35 -4.37
C LYS A 57 4.72 0.07 -3.06
N THR A 58 6.01 0.35 -3.09
CA THR A 58 6.74 0.99 -1.99
C THR A 58 6.78 2.49 -2.23
N LEU A 59 6.61 3.26 -1.16
CA LEU A 59 6.59 4.72 -1.18
C LEU A 59 7.80 5.34 -0.48
#